data_AF-A0A0E9Y2P8-F1
#
_entry.id   AF-A0A0E9Y2P8-F1
#
_cell.length_a   1.000
_cell.length_b   1.000
_cell.length_c   1.000
_cell.angle_alpha   90.00
_cell.angle_beta   90.00
_cell.angle_gamma   90.00
#
_symmetry.space_group_name_H-M   'P 1'
#
loop_
_entity.id
_entity.type
_entity.pdbx_description
1 polymer ?
#
loop_
_entity_poly.entity_id
_entity_poly.type
_entity_poly.pdbx_seq_one_letter_code
_entity_poly.pdbx_strand_id
1 'polypeptide(L)'
;LLPDSPTELAALRDGLSLAVLEDVGNKLSSVLVELRLPKFDMSLRYDLVPTMRALGLNVVFGDGADFSGISASTPTRISDAVH
;
A
#
# COMPACT_ATOMS: atom_id res chain seq x y z
N LEU A 1 -2.61 -11.08 -9.21
CA LEU A 1 -3.13 -10.88 -10.58
C LEU A 1 -1.94 -10.72 -11.51
N LEU A 2 -1.93 -11.44 -12.63
CA LEU A 2 -0.87 -11.39 -13.64
C LEU A 2 -1.55 -11.04 -14.98
N PRO A 3 -1.14 -9.97 -15.68
CA PRO A 3 -1.68 -9.67 -17.00
C PRO A 3 -1.16 -10.66 -18.05
N ASP A 4 -1.85 -10.77 -19.18
CA ASP A 4 -1.47 -11.66 -20.28
C ASP A 4 -0.22 -11.15 -21.02
N SER A 5 0.03 -9.83 -20.98
CA SER A 5 1.23 -9.19 -21.54
C SER A 5 2.07 -8.47 -20.47
N PRO A 6 3.42 -8.52 -20.55
CA PRO A 6 4.30 -7.79 -19.64
C PRO A 6 4.09 -6.26 -19.62
N THR A 7 3.56 -5.70 -20.70
CA THR A 7 3.37 -4.24 -20.83
C THR A 7 2.11 -3.73 -20.15
N GLU A 8 1.22 -4.63 -19.72
CA GLU A 8 -0.11 -4.28 -19.19
C GLU A 8 -0.15 -4.18 -17.68
N LEU A 9 0.95 -4.45 -16.98
CA LEU A 9 0.99 -4.41 -15.51
C LEU A 9 0.64 -3.03 -14.95
N ALA A 10 1.05 -1.95 -15.63
CA ALA A 10 0.70 -0.59 -15.23
C ALA A 10 -0.82 -0.35 -15.34
N ALA A 11 -1.43 -0.71 -16.47
CA ALA A 11 -2.87 -0.57 -16.67
C ALA A 11 -3.67 -1.42 -15.67
N LEU A 12 -3.21 -2.65 -15.39
CA LEU A 12 -3.81 -3.53 -14.38
C LEU A 12 -3.76 -2.89 -12.99
N ARG A 13 -2.62 -2.31 -12.61
CA ARG A 13 -2.47 -1.62 -11.31
C ARG A 13 -3.39 -0.42 -11.21
N ASP A 14 -3.46 0.41 -12.25
CA ASP A 14 -4.22 1.65 -12.23
C ASP A 14 -5.75 1.39 -12.26
N GLY A 15 -6.17 0.23 -12.80
CA GLY A 15 -7.55 -0.25 -12.75
C GLY A 15 -7.91 -1.10 -11.52
N LEU A 16 -6.95 -1.37 -10.63
CA LEU A 16 -7.19 -2.23 -9.47
C LEU A 16 -8.10 -1.52 -8.45
N SER A 17 -9.20 -2.17 -8.10
CA SER A 17 -10.16 -1.66 -7.11
C SER A 17 -10.70 -2.81 -6.25
N LEU A 18 -11.37 -2.45 -5.16
CA LEU A 18 -12.03 -3.44 -4.30
C LEU A 18 -13.06 -4.26 -5.10
N ALA A 19 -13.88 -3.61 -5.92
CA ALA A 19 -14.87 -4.31 -6.76
C ALA A 19 -14.22 -5.31 -7.73
N VAL A 20 -13.05 -4.98 -8.30
CA VAL A 20 -12.30 -5.91 -9.16
C VAL A 20 -11.79 -7.10 -8.36
N LEU A 21 -11.27 -6.88 -7.14
CA LEU A 21 -10.79 -7.96 -6.27
C LEU A 21 -11.94 -8.89 -5.82
N GLU A 22 -13.09 -8.33 -5.50
CA GLU A 22 -14.31 -9.08 -5.15
C GLU A 22 -14.80 -9.91 -6.35
N ASP A 23 -14.86 -9.31 -7.55
CA ASP A 23 -15.24 -10.00 -8.78
C ASP A 23 -14.28 -11.15 -9.11
N VAL A 24 -12.96 -10.93 -8.99
CA VAL A 24 -11.96 -11.99 -9.14
C VAL A 24 -12.21 -13.09 -8.11
N GLY A 25 -12.38 -12.75 -6.83
CA GLY A 25 -12.64 -13.70 -5.77
C GLY A 25 -13.87 -14.57 -6.03
N ASN A 26 -14.95 -13.97 -6.52
CA ASN A 26 -16.20 -14.66 -6.85
C ASN A 26 -16.10 -15.56 -8.09
N LYS A 27 -15.17 -15.29 -9.01
CA LYS A 27 -14.96 -16.06 -10.25
C LYS A 27 -13.91 -17.17 -10.13
N LEU A 28 -13.15 -17.20 -9.04
CA LEU A 28 -12.18 -18.28 -8.79
C LEU A 28 -12.89 -19.62 -8.67
N SER A 29 -12.28 -20.66 -9.27
CA SER A 29 -12.75 -22.04 -9.19
C SER A 29 -11.56 -22.99 -9.05
N SER A 30 -11.80 -24.18 -8.52
CA SER A 30 -10.76 -25.20 -8.39
C SER A 30 -10.53 -25.87 -9.75
N VAL A 31 -9.33 -25.69 -10.29
CA VAL A 31 -8.90 -26.27 -11.57
C VAL A 31 -7.43 -26.69 -11.49
N LEU A 32 -7.04 -27.68 -12.29
CA LEU A 32 -5.64 -28.06 -12.43
C LEU A 32 -4.92 -27.05 -13.33
N VAL A 33 -3.79 -26.49 -12.87
CA VAL A 33 -2.99 -25.51 -13.62
C VAL A 33 -1.52 -25.88 -13.64
N GLU A 34 -0.84 -25.58 -14.76
CA GLU A 34 0.62 -25.60 -14.83
C GLU A 34 1.16 -24.25 -14.36
N LEU A 35 1.55 -24.16 -13.08
CA LEU A 35 2.05 -22.92 -12.48
C LEU A 35 3.57 -22.81 -12.60
N ARG A 36 4.05 -21.71 -13.20
CA ARG A 36 5.47 -21.33 -13.21
C ARG A 36 5.64 -20.04 -12.42
N LEU A 37 6.22 -20.13 -11.23
CA LEU A 37 6.48 -19.00 -10.36
C LEU A 37 7.99 -18.87 -10.12
N PRO A 38 8.61 -17.71 -10.42
CA PRO A 38 10.01 -17.49 -10.12
C PRO A 38 10.27 -17.57 -8.61
N LYS A 39 11.40 -18.18 -8.23
CA LYS A 39 11.94 -18.01 -6.88
C LYS A 39 12.61 -16.64 -6.82
N PHE A 40 12.13 -15.78 -5.92
CA PHE A 40 12.71 -14.48 -5.66
C PHE A 40 12.87 -14.23 -4.17
N ASP A 41 13.76 -13.31 -3.84
CA ASP A 41 13.84 -12.65 -2.55
C ASP A 41 13.52 -11.17 -2.76
N MET A 42 12.78 -10.56 -1.83
CA MET A 42 12.41 -9.15 -1.93
C MET A 42 12.67 -8.45 -0.60
N SER A 43 13.46 -7.37 -0.68
CA SER A 43 13.63 -6.42 0.42
C SER A 43 13.09 -5.08 -0.04
N LEU A 44 12.12 -4.56 0.71
CA LEU A 44 11.42 -3.33 0.41
C LEU A 44 11.54 -2.43 1.64
N ARG A 45 11.75 -1.14 1.39
CA ARG A 45 11.68 -0.11 2.42
C ARG A 45 10.93 1.08 1.83
N TYR A 46 9.79 1.39 2.43
CA TYR A 46 8.94 2.50 2.02
C TYR A 46 9.05 3.64 3.01
N ASP A 47 9.29 4.85 2.51
CA ASP A 47 8.95 6.09 3.21
C ASP A 47 7.44 6.30 3.07
N LEU A 48 6.72 6.17 4.18
CA LEU A 48 5.27 6.31 4.21
C LEU A 48 4.81 7.75 4.39
N VAL A 49 5.70 8.69 4.74
CA VAL A 49 5.31 10.08 4.99
C VAL A 49 4.61 10.70 3.77
N PRO A 50 5.10 10.57 2.52
CA PRO A 50 4.41 11.08 1.34
C PRO A 50 3.02 10.46 1.14
N THR A 51 2.89 9.14 1.32
CA THR A 51 1.63 8.41 1.16
C THR A 51 0.61 8.84 2.21
N MET A 52 1.00 8.94 3.47
CA MET A 52 0.13 9.38 4.56
C MET A 52 -0.37 10.81 4.33
N ARG A 53 0.49 11.71 3.83
CA ARG A 53 0.09 13.08 3.43
C ARG A 53 -0.91 13.08 2.28
N ALA A 54 -0.69 12.25 1.26
CA ALA A 54 -1.62 12.10 0.14
C ALA A 54 -3.00 11.56 0.59
N LEU A 55 -3.03 10.77 1.67
CA LEU A 55 -4.25 10.29 2.32
C LEU A 55 -4.89 11.31 3.28
N GLY A 56 -4.28 12.49 3.47
CA GLY A 56 -4.83 13.58 4.26
C GLY A 56 -4.19 13.79 5.64
N LEU A 57 -3.23 12.95 6.05
CA LEU A 57 -2.54 13.08 7.34
C LEU A 57 -1.43 14.14 7.25
N ASN A 58 -1.78 15.41 7.03
CA ASN A 58 -0.78 16.46 6.84
C ASN A 58 -0.27 17.07 8.16
N VAL A 59 -1.17 17.26 9.12
CA VAL A 59 -0.89 18.01 10.36
C VAL A 59 0.11 17.29 11.27
N VAL A 60 0.04 15.95 11.32
CA VAL A 60 0.83 15.10 12.23
C VAL A 60 2.35 15.18 12.01
N PHE A 61 2.80 15.70 10.87
CA PHE A 61 4.21 15.84 10.53
C PHE A 61 4.75 17.27 10.71
N GLY A 62 3.91 18.23 11.12
CA GLY A 62 4.27 19.64 11.25
C GLY A 62 4.09 20.17 12.67
N ASP A 63 4.28 21.48 12.84
CA ASP A 63 4.22 22.13 14.16
C ASP A 63 2.79 22.21 14.74
N GLY A 64 1.77 22.01 13.91
CA GLY A 64 0.37 21.92 14.35
C GLY A 64 -0.05 20.54 14.87
N ALA A 65 0.88 19.58 14.96
CA ALA A 65 0.59 18.25 15.46
C ALA A 65 0.16 18.29 16.94
N ASP A 66 -1.00 17.70 17.24
CA ASP A 66 -1.46 17.51 18.61
C ASP A 66 -1.30 16.03 19.01
N PHE A 67 -0.22 15.77 19.74
CA PHE A 67 0.06 14.48 20.38
C PHE A 67 0.05 14.60 21.91
N SER A 68 -0.72 15.53 22.46
CA SER A 68 -0.84 15.76 23.91
C SER A 68 -1.34 14.52 24.68
N GLY A 69 -2.13 13.66 24.02
CA GLY A 69 -2.54 12.35 24.55
C GLY A 69 -1.39 11.34 24.73
N ILE A 70 -0.23 11.57 24.10
CA ILE A 70 0.99 10.75 24.24
C ILE A 70 1.98 11.43 25.19
N SER A 71 2.24 12.73 24.99
CA SER A 71 3.15 13.52 25.82
C SER A 71 2.58 14.91 26.06
N ALA A 72 2.14 15.17 27.29
CA ALA A 72 1.54 16.45 27.66
C ALA A 72 2.57 17.59 27.83
N SER A 73 3.82 17.27 28.18
CA SER A 73 4.85 18.26 28.52
C SER A 73 5.73 18.67 27.36
N THR A 74 5.67 17.95 26.23
CA THR A 74 6.63 18.12 25.14
C THR A 74 5.90 18.09 23.80
N PRO A 75 5.80 19.23 23.10
CA PRO A 75 5.30 19.26 21.74
C PRO A 75 6.07 18.26 20.88
N THR A 76 5.35 17.30 20.32
CA THR A 76 5.91 16.19 19.55
C THR A 76 5.22 16.14 18.19
N ARG A 77 5.92 15.62 17.18
CA ARG A 77 5.37 15.36 15.85
C ARG A 77 5.94 14.05 15.31
N ILE A 78 5.33 13.49 14.28
CA ILE A 78 5.90 12.35 13.56
C ILE A 78 7.04 12.87 12.68
N SER A 79 8.25 12.33 12.87
CA SER A 79 9.40 12.64 12.03
C SER A 79 9.53 11.69 10.84
N ASP A 80 9.14 10.42 11.01
CA ASP A 80 9.31 9.37 10.01
C ASP A 80 8.25 8.27 10.20
N ALA A 81 7.94 7.57 9.12
CA ALA A 81 7.08 6.39 9.10
C ALA A 81 7.61 5.44 8.02
N VAL A 82 8.04 4.24 8.43
CA VAL A 82 8.71 3.27 7.54
C VAL A 82 7.99 1.93 7.52
N HIS A 83 7.99 1.26 6.37
CA HIS A 83 7.52 -0.12 6.20
C HIS A 83 8.53 -0.94 5.40
#